data_AF-A0A954U1G1-F1
#
_entry.id   AF-A0A954U1G1-F1
#
_cell.length_a   1.000
_cell.length_b   1.000
_cell.length_c   1.000
_cell.angle_alpha   90.00
_cell.angle_beta   90.00
_cell.angle_gamma   90.00
#
_symmetry.space_group_name_H-M   'P 1'
#
loop_
_entity.id
_entity.type
_entity.pdbx_description
1 polymer ?
#
loop_
_entity_poly.entity_id
_entity_poly.type
_entity_poly.pdbx_seq_one_letter_code
_entity_poly.pdbx_strand_id
1 'polypeptide(L)'
;TMLQDLDETVIDVDKALQKVGLETVELQIDKAEYGAGEKQHDVTAILAKQVGKLPLLRVPGRNYNSAFGDPAPNERKSLKIKYRINGKAAEATFAENSMIVLPMP
;
A
#
# COMPACT_ATOMS: atom_id res chain seq x y z
N THR A 1 27.93 -35.48 9.54
CA THR A 1 27.15 -35.50 8.29
C THR A 1 26.48 -34.15 8.11
N MET A 2 26.72 -33.52 6.97
CA MET A 2 26.30 -32.16 6.57
C MET A 2 24.77 -32.11 6.30
N LEU A 3 23.95 -32.32 7.33
CA LEU A 3 22.49 -32.42 7.19
C LEU A 3 21.74 -31.68 8.32
N GLN A 4 22.32 -30.61 8.86
CA GLN A 4 21.67 -29.81 9.92
C GLN A 4 21.44 -28.32 9.61
N ASP A 5 21.83 -27.81 8.45
CA ASP A 5 21.66 -26.37 8.13
C ASP A 5 20.73 -26.13 6.93
N LEU A 6 19.53 -26.70 6.98
CA LEU A 6 18.46 -26.43 5.99
C LEU A 6 17.23 -25.80 6.67
N ASP A 7 17.45 -24.73 7.43
CA ASP A 7 16.39 -23.77 7.83
C ASP A 7 16.85 -22.29 7.76
N GLU A 8 17.84 -21.99 6.93
CA GLU A 8 18.20 -20.59 6.64
C GLU A 8 17.39 -20.07 5.46
N THR A 9 16.09 -19.83 5.64
CA THR A 9 15.39 -18.87 4.76
C THR A 9 14.16 -18.21 5.38
N VAL A 10 14.16 -17.97 6.69
CA VAL A 10 13.41 -16.82 7.19
C VAL A 10 14.30 -15.59 7.01
N ILE A 11 14.16 -14.93 5.86
CA ILE A 11 14.76 -13.60 5.68
C ILE A 11 14.10 -12.69 6.72
N ASP A 12 14.87 -12.30 7.72
CA ASP A 12 14.51 -11.22 8.62
C ASP A 12 14.42 -9.94 7.78
N VAL A 13 13.19 -9.57 7.41
CA VAL A 13 12.89 -8.44 6.53
C VAL A 13 13.44 -7.14 7.11
N ASP A 14 13.49 -6.99 8.43
CA ASP A 14 14.04 -5.79 9.06
C ASP A 14 15.55 -5.70 8.84
N LYS A 15 16.27 -6.81 9.09
CA LYS A 15 17.71 -6.87 8.81
C LYS A 15 18.02 -6.66 7.34
N ALA A 16 17.19 -7.19 6.44
CA ALA A 16 17.37 -7.02 5.00
C ALA A 16 17.18 -5.54 4.58
N LEU A 17 16.14 -4.88 5.09
CA LEU A 17 15.86 -3.46 4.81
C LEU A 17 16.95 -2.54 5.39
N GLN A 18 17.43 -2.82 6.61
CA GLN A 18 18.52 -2.07 7.23
C GLN A 18 19.83 -2.19 6.44
N LYS A 19 20.14 -3.38 5.91
CA LYS A 19 21.34 -3.59 5.06
C LYS A 19 21.33 -2.75 3.78
N VAL A 20 20.15 -2.38 3.28
CA VAL A 20 19.99 -1.51 2.10
C VAL A 20 19.71 -0.05 2.47
N GLY A 21 19.82 0.32 3.76
CA GLY A 21 19.64 1.68 4.24
C GLY A 21 18.19 2.18 4.22
N LEU A 22 17.21 1.28 4.21
CA LEU A 22 15.79 1.64 4.29
C LEU A 22 15.30 1.57 5.73
N GLU A 23 14.66 2.64 6.18
CA GLU A 23 13.98 2.66 7.46
C GLU A 23 12.58 2.04 7.35
N THR A 24 12.24 1.19 8.32
CA THR A 24 10.91 0.60 8.41
C THR A 24 9.92 1.57 9.02
N VAL A 25 8.67 1.55 8.55
CA VAL A 25 7.58 2.36 9.09
C VAL A 25 6.46 1.49 9.64
N GLU A 26 5.77 2.01 10.66
CA GLU A 26 4.46 1.53 11.06
C GLU A 26 3.41 2.29 10.24
N LEU A 27 2.88 1.63 9.21
CA LEU A 27 1.85 2.19 8.34
C LEU A 27 0.46 1.68 8.74
N GLN A 28 -0.53 2.57 8.79
CA GLN A 28 -1.94 2.25 8.97
C GLN A 28 -2.77 2.98 7.92
N ILE A 29 -3.72 2.29 7.28
CA ILE A 29 -4.71 2.91 6.40
C ILE A 29 -5.99 3.15 7.19
N ASP A 30 -6.36 4.42 7.33
CA ASP A 30 -7.58 4.82 8.05
C ASP A 30 -8.80 4.81 7.13
N LYS A 31 -8.62 5.30 5.89
CA LYS A 31 -9.66 5.31 4.86
C LYS A 31 -9.03 5.40 3.48
N ALA A 32 -9.59 4.70 2.50
CA ALA A 32 -9.25 4.88 1.10
C ALA A 32 -10.51 4.84 0.21
N GLU A 33 -10.61 5.80 -0.70
CA GLU A 33 -11.73 5.93 -1.63
C GLU A 33 -11.21 6.06 -3.06
N TYR A 34 -11.74 5.23 -3.95
CA TYR A 34 -11.40 5.21 -5.36
C TYR A 34 -12.60 5.62 -6.20
N GLY A 35 -12.44 6.57 -7.11
CA GLY A 35 -13.52 7.00 -8.00
C GLY A 35 -13.42 8.43 -8.47
N ALA A 36 -14.57 8.99 -8.88
CA ALA A 36 -14.68 10.33 -9.44
C ALA A 36 -15.95 11.04 -8.90
N GLY A 37 -15.78 12.27 -8.41
CA GLY A 37 -16.89 13.04 -7.83
C GLY A 37 -17.59 12.28 -6.70
N GLU A 38 -18.91 12.10 -6.82
CA GLU A 38 -19.73 11.35 -5.85
C GLU A 38 -19.71 9.84 -6.07
N LYS A 39 -19.19 9.36 -7.21
CA LYS A 39 -19.09 7.93 -7.54
C LYS A 39 -17.79 7.37 -6.98
N GLN A 40 -17.87 6.82 -5.77
CA GLN A 40 -16.72 6.31 -5.03
C GLN A 40 -16.94 4.86 -4.60
N HIS A 41 -15.87 4.09 -4.58
CA HIS A 41 -15.78 2.82 -3.87
C HIS A 41 -14.87 2.97 -2.66
N ASP A 42 -15.34 2.52 -1.50
CA ASP A 42 -14.49 2.38 -0.32
C ASP A 42 -13.59 1.15 -0.51
N VAL A 43 -12.29 1.39 -0.61
CA VAL A 43 -11.26 0.38 -0.86
C VAL A 43 -10.34 0.20 0.35
N THR A 44 -10.73 0.73 1.50
CA THR A 44 -9.93 0.74 2.75
C THR A 44 -9.46 -0.66 3.10
N ALA A 45 -10.38 -1.64 3.13
CA ALA A 45 -10.04 -3.01 3.50
C ALA A 45 -9.10 -3.71 2.50
N ILE A 46 -9.13 -3.30 1.22
CA ILE A 46 -8.25 -3.85 0.19
C ILE A 46 -6.83 -3.33 0.41
N LEU A 47 -6.67 -2.02 0.60
CA LEU A 47 -5.36 -1.41 0.83
C LEU A 47 -4.77 -1.74 2.20
N ALA A 48 -5.59 -1.85 3.25
CA ALA A 48 -5.15 -2.24 4.58
C ALA A 48 -4.44 -3.61 4.58
N LYS A 49 -4.85 -4.54 3.71
CA LYS A 49 -4.21 -5.86 3.54
C LYS A 49 -2.84 -5.79 2.84
N GLN A 50 -2.50 -4.65 2.22
CA GLN A 50 -1.25 -4.45 1.48
C GLN A 50 -0.21 -3.69 2.31
N VAL A 51 -0.57 -3.29 3.53
CA VAL A 51 0.34 -2.63 4.47
C VAL A 51 1.51 -3.56 4.76
N GLY A 52 2.71 -2.99 4.61
CA GLY A 52 3.96 -3.62 5.01
C GLY A 52 4.83 -2.64 5.78
N LYS A 53 6.12 -2.93 5.85
CA LYS A 53 7.10 -2.13 6.60
C LYS A 53 7.67 -0.93 5.83
N LEU A 54 7.14 -0.67 4.63
CA LEU A 54 7.55 0.44 3.78
C LEU A 54 6.33 1.33 3.49
N PRO A 55 6.51 2.63 3.22
CA PRO A 55 5.43 3.53 2.82
C PRO A 55 5.03 3.30 1.34
N LEU A 56 4.90 2.05 0.94
CA LEU A 56 4.60 1.61 -0.42
C LEU A 56 3.42 0.63 -0.36
N LEU A 57 2.37 0.92 -1.11
CA LEU A 57 1.24 0.00 -1.27
C LEU A 57 1.25 -0.62 -2.66
N ARG A 58 1.10 -1.94 -2.71
CA ARG A 58 0.83 -2.66 -3.96
C ARG A 58 -0.67 -2.70 -4.19
N VAL A 59 -1.09 -2.52 -5.44
CA VAL A 59 -2.48 -2.74 -5.81
C VAL A 59 -2.63 -4.19 -6.28
N PRO A 60 -3.55 -4.99 -5.68
CA PRO A 60 -3.76 -6.36 -6.11
C PRO A 60 -4.41 -6.38 -7.49
N GLY A 61 -3.89 -7.17 -8.42
CA GLY A 61 -4.39 -7.24 -9.80
C GLY A 61 -3.54 -6.42 -10.78
N ARG A 62 -4.09 -6.18 -11.98
CA ARG A 62 -3.34 -5.55 -13.09
C ARG A 62 -3.42 -4.02 -13.06
N ASN A 63 -4.54 -3.48 -12.59
CA ASN A 63 -4.85 -2.06 -12.55
C ASN A 63 -5.91 -1.79 -11.48
N TYR A 64 -6.21 -0.52 -11.21
CA TYR A 64 -7.11 -0.13 -10.14
C TYR A 64 -8.53 -0.65 -10.35
N ASN A 65 -9.07 -0.60 -11.58
CA ASN A 65 -10.42 -1.12 -11.86
C ASN A 65 -10.53 -2.63 -11.62
N SER A 66 -9.49 -3.39 -11.93
CA SER A 66 -9.45 -4.83 -11.64
C SER A 66 -9.34 -5.13 -10.13
N ALA A 67 -8.75 -4.22 -9.36
CA ALA A 67 -8.54 -4.36 -7.93
C ALA A 67 -9.77 -3.92 -7.11
N PHE A 68 -10.40 -2.84 -7.55
CA PHE A 68 -11.35 -2.06 -6.76
C PHE A 68 -12.76 -2.04 -7.37
N GLY A 69 -12.94 -2.53 -8.60
CA GLY A 69 -14.11 -2.25 -9.43
C GLY A 69 -14.00 -0.88 -10.13
N ASP A 70 -14.84 -0.62 -11.13
CA ASP A 70 -14.93 0.69 -11.78
C ASP A 70 -16.19 1.46 -11.32
N PRO A 71 -16.07 2.39 -10.36
CA PRO A 71 -17.20 3.16 -9.84
C PRO A 71 -17.69 4.24 -10.82
N ALA A 72 -16.84 4.69 -11.75
CA ALA A 72 -17.12 5.81 -12.64
C ALA A 72 -16.56 5.53 -14.04
N PRO A 73 -17.27 4.71 -14.84
CA PRO A 73 -16.86 4.40 -16.21
C PRO A 73 -16.77 5.66 -17.06
N ASN A 74 -15.73 5.75 -17.88
CA ASN A 74 -15.41 6.89 -18.76
C ASN A 74 -15.08 8.22 -18.05
N GLU A 75 -14.95 8.21 -16.73
CA GLU A 75 -14.52 9.38 -15.95
C GLU A 75 -13.09 9.19 -15.43
N ARG A 76 -12.35 10.31 -15.28
CA ARG A 76 -11.00 10.27 -14.69
C ARG A 76 -11.13 10.02 -13.20
N LYS A 77 -10.68 8.84 -12.76
CA LYS A 77 -10.72 8.44 -11.36
C LYS A 77 -9.43 8.80 -10.63
N SER A 78 -9.56 8.93 -9.32
CA SER A 78 -8.43 9.12 -8.40
C SER A 78 -8.60 8.22 -7.19
N LEU A 79 -7.49 7.90 -6.56
CA LEU A 79 -7.46 7.18 -5.28
C LEU A 79 -7.03 8.15 -4.20
N LYS A 80 -7.90 8.40 -3.23
CA LYS A 80 -7.63 9.23 -2.07
C LYS A 80 -7.41 8.34 -0.85
N ILE A 81 -6.32 8.53 -0.13
CA ILE A 81 -5.93 7.71 1.02
C ILE A 81 -5.66 8.61 2.22
N LYS A 82 -6.33 8.34 3.33
CA LYS A 82 -6.01 8.83 4.68
C LYS A 82 -5.31 7.73 5.44
N TYR A 83 -4.16 8.06 6.02
CA TYR A 83 -3.27 7.07 6.61
C TYR A 83 -2.50 7.65 7.80
N ARG A 84 -1.85 6.77 8.57
CA ARG A 84 -0.84 7.15 9.56
C ARG A 84 0.48 6.46 9.26
N ILE A 85 1.57 7.19 9.42
CA ILE A 85 2.93 6.64 9.46
C ILE A 85 3.54 6.97 10.81
N ASN A 86 3.96 5.95 11.55
CA ASN A 86 4.54 6.08 12.90
C ASN A 86 3.64 6.92 13.81
N GLY A 87 2.32 6.66 13.77
CA GLY A 87 1.29 7.37 14.54
C GLY A 87 0.90 8.76 14.01
N LYS A 88 1.61 9.34 13.04
CA LYS A 88 1.30 10.66 12.47
C LYS A 88 0.35 10.55 11.29
N ALA A 89 -0.76 11.30 11.31
CA ALA A 89 -1.77 11.28 10.25
C ALA A 89 -1.37 12.11 9.03
N ALA A 90 -1.72 11.62 7.84
CA ALA A 90 -1.57 12.29 6.55
C ALA A 90 -2.65 11.87 5.55
N GLU A 91 -2.69 12.57 4.43
CA GLU A 91 -3.59 12.30 3.31
C GLU A 91 -2.84 12.50 1.98
N ALA A 92 -3.09 11.61 1.02
CA ALA A 92 -2.54 11.70 -0.32
C ALA A 92 -3.55 11.27 -1.38
N THR A 93 -3.47 11.87 -2.56
CA THR A 93 -4.31 11.55 -3.73
C THR A 93 -3.43 11.12 -4.89
N PHE A 94 -3.80 10.02 -5.52
CA PHE A 94 -3.08 9.42 -6.64
C PHE A 94 -3.96 9.38 -7.88
N ALA A 95 -3.38 9.64 -9.05
CA ALA A 95 -4.05 9.34 -10.31
C ALA A 95 -4.24 7.83 -10.46
N GLU A 96 -5.31 7.43 -11.15
CA GLU A 96 -5.57 6.02 -11.47
C GLU A 96 -4.32 5.32 -12.05
N ASN A 97 -4.04 4.11 -11.58
CA ASN A 97 -2.91 3.26 -12.00
C ASN A 97 -1.51 3.81 -11.70
N SER A 98 -1.39 4.87 -10.90
CA SER A 98 -0.09 5.35 -10.42
C SER A 98 0.50 4.39 -9.37
N MET A 99 1.82 4.44 -9.21
CA MET A 99 2.47 3.79 -8.06
C MET A 99 2.08 4.53 -6.77
N ILE A 100 1.77 3.78 -5.70
CA ILE A 100 1.35 4.35 -4.41
C ILE A 100 2.54 4.36 -3.45
N VAL A 101 3.32 5.44 -3.49
CA VAL A 101 4.30 5.76 -2.45
C VAL A 101 3.70 6.85 -1.57
N LEU A 102 3.47 6.53 -0.29
CA LEU A 102 2.87 7.44 0.67
C LEU A 102 3.92 8.46 1.16
N PRO A 103 3.66 9.77 1.02
CA PRO A 103 4.54 10.78 1.58
C PRO A 103 4.68 10.66 3.10
N MET A 104 5.88 10.90 3.62
CA MET A 104 6.11 10.96 5.06
C MET A 104 5.49 12.26 5.63
N PRO A 105 4.70 12.19 6.72
CA PRO A 105 4.16 13.36 7.43
C PRO A 105 5.20 14.13 8.25
#